data_AF-A0A965IZW0-F1
#
_entry.id   AF-A0A965IZW0-F1
#
_cell.length_a   1.000
_cell.length_b   1.000
_cell.length_c   1.000
_cell.angle_alpha   90.00
_cell.angle_beta   90.00
_cell.angle_gamma   90.00
#
_symmetry.space_group_name_H-M   'P 1'
#
loop_
_entity.id
_entity.type
_entity.pdbx_description
1 polymer ?
#
loop_
_entity_poly.entity_id
_entity_poly.type
_entity_poly.pdbx_seq_one_letter_code
_entity_poly.pdbx_strand_id
1 'polypeptide(L)' 'FSIVWNQNSITWMVDDVVYNTLDVTPAELSEFQEKFFLIMNVAVGGNWPGSPDETTVFPQTMYVDYVRVFQ' A
#
# COMPACT_ATOMS: atom_id res chain seq x y z
N PHE A 1 -4.25 5.22 6.80
CA PHE A 1 -3.09 4.55 6.14
C PHE A 1 -2.05 5.59 5.78
N SER A 2 -0.79 5.33 6.15
CA SER A 2 0.34 6.20 5.83
C SER A 2 1.63 5.40 5.75
N ILE A 3 2.61 5.96 5.03
CA ILE A 3 3.99 5.47 5.03
C ILE A 3 4.94 6.62 5.38
N VAL A 4 5.95 6.32 6.20
CA VAL A 4 7.13 7.17 6.34
C VAL A 4 8.27 6.43 5.65
N TRP A 5 8.76 7.02 4.57
CA TRP A 5 9.79 6.43 3.73
C TRP A 5 11.00 7.35 3.67
N ASN A 6 12.16 6.81 4.06
CA ASN A 6 13.45 7.48 3.96
C ASN A 6 14.52 6.52 3.41
N GLN A 7 15.76 6.99 3.33
CA GLN A 7 16.88 6.22 2.78
C GLN A 7 17.15 4.89 3.48
N ASN A 8 16.71 4.74 4.74
CA ASN A 8 17.04 3.57 5.55
C ASN A 8 15.85 2.62 5.69
N SER A 9 14.62 3.13 5.65
CA SER A 9 13.45 2.33 5.98
C SER A 9 12.15 2.82 5.36
N ILE A 10 11.20 1.90 5.29
CA ILE A 10 9.78 2.18 5.05
C ILE A 10 9.01 1.74 6.30
N THR A 11 8.26 2.64 6.91
CA THR A 11 7.39 2.35 8.06
C THR A 11 5.93 2.55 7.65
N TRP A 12 5.11 1.50 7.80
CA TRP A 12 3.68 1.52 7.50
C TRP A 12 2.85 1.73 8.76
N MET A 13 1.81 2.55 8.65
CA MET A 13 0.92 2.87 9.75
C MET A 13 -0.55 2.79 9.34
N VAL A 14 -1.38 2.41 10.32
CA VAL A 14 -2.84 2.51 10.28
C VAL A 14 -3.24 3.42 11.44
N ASP A 15 -3.94 4.51 11.13
CA ASP A 15 -4.37 5.52 12.11
C ASP A 15 -3.24 5.95 13.06
N ASP A 16 -2.09 6.28 12.48
CA ASP A 16 -0.85 6.71 13.15
C ASP A 16 -0.20 5.67 14.09
N VAL A 17 -0.69 4.44 14.09
CA VAL A 17 -0.09 3.31 14.81
C VAL A 17 0.81 2.52 13.86
N VAL A 18 2.07 2.30 14.26
CA VAL A 18 3.03 1.50 13.50
C VAL A 18 2.56 0.04 13.43
N TYR A 19 2.41 -0.45 12.20
CA TYR A 19 2.08 -1.84 11.90
C TYR A 19 3.30 -2.65 11.50
N ASN A 20 4.20 -2.06 10.69
CA ASN A 20 5.40 -2.72 10.21
C ASN A 20 6.49 -1.71 9.85
N THR A 21 7.75 -2.15 9.92
CA THR A 21 8.93 -1.41 9.42
C THR A 21 9.82 -2.36 8.63
N LEU A 22 10.27 -1.94 7.45
CA LEU A 22 11.22 -2.64 6.60
C LEU A 22 12.51 -1.82 6.51
N ASP A 23 13.65 -2.45 6.79
CA ASP A 23 14.97 -1.92 6.46
C ASP A 23 15.23 -2.09 4.96
N VAL A 24 15.55 -1.00 4.27
CA VAL A 24 15.82 -0.96 2.82
C VAL A 24 17.28 -0.63 2.51
N THR A 25 18.16 -0.69 3.50
CA THR A 25 19.61 -0.57 3.31
C THR A 25 20.28 -1.78 2.62
N PRO A 26 19.76 -3.01 2.69
CA PRO A 26 20.35 -4.13 1.94
C PRO A 26 20.33 -3.92 0.43
N ALA A 27 21.36 -4.41 -0.27
CA ALA A 27 21.57 -4.15 -1.69
C ALA A 27 20.49 -4.77 -2.59
N GLU A 28 19.91 -5.88 -2.16
CA GLU A 28 18.79 -6.57 -2.81
C GLU A 28 17.45 -5.82 -2.73
N LEU A 29 17.41 -4.69 -2.03
CA LEU A 29 16.26 -3.80 -1.90
C LEU A 29 16.54 -2.39 -2.46
N SER A 30 17.59 -2.25 -3.28
CA SER A 30 18.01 -0.97 -3.86
C SER A 30 16.93 -0.27 -4.69
N GLU A 31 15.96 -1.03 -5.20
CA GLU A 31 14.82 -0.52 -5.94
C GLU A 31 13.99 0.47 -5.12
N PHE A 32 13.98 0.35 -3.78
CA PHE A 32 13.29 1.28 -2.89
C PHE A 32 14.03 2.61 -2.67
N GLN A 33 15.10 2.86 -3.42
CA GLN A 33 15.77 4.17 -3.48
C GLN A 33 15.43 4.94 -4.76
N GLU A 34 14.68 4.31 -5.68
CA GLU A 34 14.31 4.89 -6.96
C GLU A 34 12.99 5.68 -6.90
N LYS A 35 12.59 6.27 -8.04
CA LYS A 35 11.32 7.01 -8.13
C LYS A 35 10.14 6.08 -8.30
N PHE A 36 9.10 6.31 -7.49
CA PHE A 36 7.83 5.59 -7.57
C PHE A 36 6.69 6.52 -7.94
N PHE A 37 5.57 5.92 -8.35
CA PHE A 37 4.31 6.59 -8.54
C PHE A 37 3.22 5.84 -7.75
N LEU A 38 2.13 6.53 -7.45
CA LEU A 38 1.03 5.95 -6.66
C LEU A 38 0.01 5.27 -7.58
N ILE A 39 -0.51 4.13 -7.14
CA ILE A 39 -1.60 3.39 -7.79
C ILE A 39 -2.73 3.22 -6.78
N MET A 40 -3.96 3.46 -7.21
CA MET A 40 -5.18 3.17 -6.45
C MET A 40 -6.14 2.45 -7.39
N ASN A 41 -6.57 1.24 -7.03
CA ASN A 41 -7.47 0.44 -7.84
C ASN A 41 -8.35 -0.45 -6.96
N VAL A 42 -9.49 -0.87 -7.51
CA VAL A 42 -10.33 -1.94 -6.94
C VAL A 42 -10.24 -3.12 -7.89
N ALA A 43 -9.47 -4.14 -7.52
CA ALA A 43 -9.43 -5.39 -8.27
C ALA A 43 -10.65 -6.26 -7.93
N VAL A 44 -11.13 -7.05 -8.90
CA VAL A 44 -12.22 -8.01 -8.72
C VAL A 44 -11.71 -9.38 -9.15
N GLY A 45 -11.56 -10.29 -8.19
CA GLY A 45 -10.98 -11.62 -8.43
C GLY A 45 -9.45 -11.66 -8.40
N GLY A 46 -8.89 -12.86 -8.43
CA GLY A 46 -7.45 -13.12 -8.55
C GLY A 46 -7.00 -14.37 -7.78
N ASN A 47 -5.77 -14.84 -8.04
CA ASN A 47 -5.24 -16.05 -7.39
C ASN A 47 -5.14 -15.90 -5.87
N TRP A 48 -4.78 -14.71 -5.39
CA TRP A 48 -4.66 -14.43 -3.95
C TRP A 48 -5.99 -14.09 -3.27
N PRO A 49 -6.81 -13.13 -3.77
CA PRO A 49 -8.09 -12.80 -3.12
C PRO A 49 -9.20 -13.84 -3.37
N GLY A 50 -9.01 -14.77 -4.32
CA GLY A 50 -10.07 -15.65 -4.80
C GLY A 50 -11.03 -14.94 -5.77
N SER A 51 -11.96 -15.69 -6.35
CA SER A 51 -13.02 -15.13 -7.19
C SER A 51 -14.23 -14.73 -6.33
N PRO A 52 -14.95 -13.66 -6.70
CA PRO A 52 -16.26 -13.37 -6.10
C PRO A 52 -17.19 -14.58 -6.15
N ASP A 53 -18.05 -14.70 -5.15
CA ASP A 53 -19.07 -15.74 -5.06
C ASP A 53 -20.45 -15.14 -4.76
N GLU A 54 -21.43 -16.00 -4.49
CA GLU A 54 -22.83 -15.60 -4.20
C GLU A 54 -22.96 -14.72 -2.96
N THR A 55 -21.95 -14.67 -2.09
CA THR A 55 -21.93 -13.81 -0.90
C THR A 55 -21.33 -12.43 -1.19
N THR A 56 -20.71 -12.24 -2.36
CA THR A 56 -20.11 -10.97 -2.73
C THR A 56 -21.17 -9.96 -3.15
N VAL A 57 -21.32 -8.89 -2.37
CA VAL A 57 -22.29 -7.82 -2.66
C VAL A 57 -21.73 -6.85 -3.68
N PHE A 58 -22.46 -6.62 -4.77
CA PHE A 58 -22.15 -5.60 -5.77
C PHE A 58 -23.26 -4.52 -5.83
N PRO A 59 -22.94 -3.26 -6.19
CA PRO A 59 -21.59 -2.73 -6.45
C PRO A 59 -20.81 -2.45 -5.16
N GLN A 60 -19.48 -2.40 -5.28
CA GLN A 60 -18.57 -1.90 -4.23
C GLN A 60 -17.89 -0.62 -4.71
N THR A 61 -17.52 0.26 -3.79
CA THR A 61 -16.85 1.53 -4.11
C THR A 61 -15.76 1.81 -3.09
N MET A 62 -14.57 2.19 -3.57
CA MET A 62 -13.48 2.67 -2.74
C MET A 62 -13.51 4.20 -2.71
N TYR A 63 -13.91 4.78 -1.58
CA TYR A 63 -13.90 6.22 -1.37
C TYR A 63 -12.53 6.68 -0.88
N VAL A 64 -11.94 7.64 -1.58
CA VAL A 64 -10.66 8.27 -1.21
C VAL A 64 -10.90 9.76 -1.03
N ASP A 65 -10.78 10.23 0.20
CA ASP A 65 -10.97 11.66 0.53
C ASP A 65 -9.78 12.50 0.05
N TYR A 66 -8.56 12.07 0.38
CA TYR A 66 -7.34 12.73 -0.08
C TYR A 66 -6.14 11.79 -0.15
N VAL A 67 -5.16 12.21 -0.94
CA VAL A 67 -3.79 11.70 -0.94
C VAL A 67 -2.87 12.88 -0.65
N ARG A 68 -1.94 12.72 0.29
CA ARG A 68 -0.97 13.75 0.67
C ARG A 68 0.43 13.16 0.67
N VAL A 69 1.39 13.93 0.18
CA VAL A 69 2.81 13.60 0.15
C VAL A 69 3.56 14.73 0.84
N PHE A 70 4.49 14.40 1.72
CA PHE A 70 5.29 15.33 2.51
C PHE A 70 6.77 15.06 2.28
N GLN A 71 7.60 16.09 2.46
CA GLN A 71 9.07 16.02 2.35
C GLN A 71 9.72 16.77 3.50
#